data_AF-A0A839HL85-F1
#
_entry.id   AF-A0A839HL85-F1
#
_cell.length_a   1.000
_cell.length_b   1.000
_cell.length_c   1.000
_cell.angle_alpha   90.00
_cell.angle_beta   90.00
_cell.angle_gamma   90.00
#
_symmetry.space_group_name_H-M   'P 1'
#
loop_
_entity.id
_entity.type
_entity.pdbx_description
1 polymer ?
#
loop_
_entity_poly.entity_id
_entity_poly.type
_entity_poly.pdbx_seq_one_letter_code
_entity_poly.pdbx_strand_id
1 'polypeptide(L)' 'MIYNDHYSNALGIELCDEERTHCEVWTRVMGYHRPVSAFNAGKQSEHKERLYFREHPVGIHSQRYARSAA' A
#
# COMPACT_ATOMS: atom_id res chain seq x y z
N MET A 1 23.10 18.50 11.79
CA MET A 1 21.94 19.02 11.04
C MET A 1 20.78 18.14 11.42
N ILE A 2 19.90 18.72 12.22
CA ILE A 2 18.73 18.10 12.83
C ILE A 2 17.65 18.08 11.75
N TYR A 3 17.15 16.90 11.37
CA TYR A 3 15.91 16.77 10.61
C TYR A 3 15.02 15.71 11.29
N ASN A 4 14.10 16.23 12.09
CA ASN A 4 12.77 15.73 12.45
C ASN A 4 12.62 14.44 13.28
N ASP A 5 12.89 14.55 14.57
CA ASP A 5 12.17 13.82 15.64
C ASP A 5 10.87 14.54 16.09
N HIS A 6 10.39 15.50 15.30
CA HIS A 6 9.24 16.34 15.64
C HIS A 6 8.10 16.19 14.62
N TYR A 7 7.47 15.02 14.60
CA TYR A 7 6.01 14.96 14.43
C TYR A 7 5.41 14.59 15.78
N SER A 8 5.43 15.58 16.67
CA SER A 8 4.62 15.59 17.88
C SER A 8 3.15 15.37 17.47
N ASN A 9 2.63 14.17 17.74
CA ASN A 9 1.19 13.89 17.82
C ASN A 9 0.63 14.70 19.01
N ALA A 10 0.52 16.01 18.85
CA ALA A 10 0.17 16.92 19.94
C ALA A 10 -1.30 16.79 20.39
N LEU A 11 -2.09 15.93 19.75
CA LEU A 11 -3.43 15.47 20.17
C LEU A 11 -3.66 14.00 19.76
N GLY A 12 -2.63 13.15 19.90
CA GLY A 12 -2.69 11.74 19.49
C GLY A 12 -3.67 10.94 20.35
N ILE A 13 -4.92 10.81 19.89
CA ILE A 13 -5.86 9.84 20.45
C ILE A 13 -5.36 8.45 20.05
N GLU A 14 -4.59 7.82 20.92
CA GLU A 14 -4.26 6.40 20.84
C GLU A 14 -5.48 5.60 21.32
N LEU A 15 -6.15 4.92 20.39
CA LEU A 15 -7.25 4.01 20.70
C LEU A 15 -6.70 2.65 21.14
N CYS A 16 -7.24 2.11 22.23
CA CYS A 16 -7.09 0.70 22.58
C CYS A 16 -7.72 -0.17 21.49
N ASP A 17 -7.25 -1.41 21.33
CA ASP A 17 -7.72 -2.30 20.26
C ASP A 17 -9.22 -2.62 20.37
N GLU A 18 -9.75 -2.66 21.59
CA GLU A 18 -11.18 -2.87 21.86
C GLU A 18 -12.07 -1.69 21.43
N GLU A 19 -11.50 -0.49 21.33
CA GLU A 19 -12.20 0.73 20.93
C GLU A 19 -12.21 0.92 19.40
N ARG A 20 -11.43 0.11 18.66
CA ARG A 20 -11.32 0.21 17.21
C ARG A 20 -12.49 -0.48 16.52
N THR A 21 -13.04 0.19 15.52
CA THR A 21 -14.01 -0.41 14.59
C THR A 21 -13.27 -0.99 13.38
N HIS A 22 -13.68 -2.17 12.91
CA HIS A 22 -13.12 -2.77 11.71
C HIS A 22 -13.44 -1.92 10.46
N CYS A 23 -12.40 -1.53 9.72
CA CYS A 23 -12.54 -0.83 8.46
C CYS A 23 -12.70 -1.82 7.31
N GLU A 24 -13.75 -1.66 6.50
CA GLU A 24 -13.90 -2.48 5.32
C GLU A 24 -13.05 -1.96 4.16
N VAL A 25 -12.26 -2.86 3.56
CA VAL A 25 -11.44 -2.55 2.38
C VAL A 25 -12.21 -2.88 1.12
N TRP A 26 -12.31 -1.92 0.21
CA TRP A 26 -12.99 -2.05 -1.08
C TRP A 26 -11.98 -1.93 -2.22
N THR A 27 -12.09 -2.81 -3.23
CA THR A 27 -11.20 -2.79 -4.39
C THR A 27 -11.98 -2.97 -5.68
N ARG A 28 -11.38 -2.57 -6.81
CA ARG A 28 -12.00 -2.74 -8.13
C ARG A 28 -11.84 -4.18 -8.63
N VAL A 29 -12.95 -4.73 -9.10
CA VAL A 29 -13.04 -6.03 -9.78
C VAL A 29 -13.83 -5.81 -11.06
N MET A 30 -13.20 -6.05 -12.21
CA MET A 30 -13.86 -5.93 -13.54
C MET A 30 -14.65 -4.63 -13.74
N GLY A 31 -14.20 -3.51 -13.15
CA GLY A 31 -14.81 -2.18 -13.32
C GLY A 31 -15.65 -1.66 -12.16
N TYR A 32 -16.15 -2.50 -11.25
CA TYR A 32 -16.94 -2.07 -10.08
C TYR A 32 -16.18 -2.28 -8.76
N HIS A 33 -16.59 -1.57 -7.70
CA HIS A 33 -16.02 -1.76 -6.36
C HIS A 33 -16.74 -2.89 -5.63
N ARG A 34 -15.94 -3.76 -5.00
CA ARG A 34 -16.43 -4.88 -4.20
C ARG A 34 -15.64 -4.93 -2.90
N PRO A 35 -16.28 -5.21 -1.75
CA PRO A 35 -15.56 -5.38 -0.50
C PRO A 35 -14.70 -6.63 -0.57
N VAL A 36 -13.47 -6.54 -0.07
CA VAL A 36 -12.50 -7.65 -0.04
C VAL A 36 -13.00 -8.78 0.85
N SER A 37 -13.75 -8.46 1.92
CA SER A 37 -14.41 -9.41 2.82
C SER A 37 -15.34 -10.39 2.09
N ALA A 38 -15.94 -9.99 0.96
CA ALA A 38 -16.86 -10.82 0.19
C ALA A 38 -16.14 -11.77 -0.79
N PHE A 39 -14.81 -11.81 -0.83
CA PHE A 39 -14.09 -12.61 -1.82
C PHE A 39 -14.15 -14.11 -1.49
N ASN A 40 -14.43 -14.93 -2.50
CA ASN A 40 -14.24 -16.38 -2.40
C ASN A 40 -12.75 -16.75 -2.47
N ALA A 41 -12.40 -18.00 -2.16
CA ALA A 41 -11.00 -18.44 -2.10
C ALA A 41 -10.21 -18.15 -3.39
N GLY A 42 -10.82 -18.37 -4.57
CA GLY A 42 -10.19 -18.07 -5.86
C GLY A 42 -9.88 -16.58 -6.03
N LYS A 43 -10.82 -15.69 -5.71
CA LYS A 43 -10.61 -14.23 -5.77
C LYS A 43 -9.63 -13.73 -4.72
N GLN A 44 -9.55 -14.37 -3.57
CA GLN A 44 -8.52 -14.07 -2.57
C GLN A 44 -7.12 -14.40 -3.10
N SER A 45 -6.94 -15.56 -3.77
CA SER A 45 -5.65 -15.91 -4.40
C SER A 45 -5.27 -14.92 -5.50
N GLU A 46 -6.19 -14.65 -6.43
CA GLU A 46 -5.98 -13.67 -7.51
C GLU A 46 -5.60 -12.29 -6.93
N HIS A 47 -6.26 -11.86 -5.85
CA HIS A 47 -5.98 -10.57 -5.23
C HIS A 47 -4.58 -10.52 -4.59
N LYS A 48 -4.13 -11.60 -3.94
CA LYS A 48 -2.79 -11.70 -3.34
C LYS A 48 -1.66 -11.66 -4.37
N GLU A 49 -1.93 -12.12 -5.59
CA GLU A 49 -0.96 -12.13 -6.70
C GLU A 49 -0.87 -10.79 -7.45
N ARG A 50 -1.71 -9.80 -7.11
CA ARG A 50 -1.69 -8.48 -7.77
C ARG A 50 -0.40 -7.74 -7.45
N LEU A 51 0.23 -7.20 -8.48
CA LEU A 51 1.38 -6.31 -8.37
C LEU A 51 0.92 -4.85 -8.38
N TYR A 52 1.39 -4.08 -7.40
CA TYR A 52 1.15 -2.64 -7.33
C TYR A 52 2.23 -1.89 -8.09
N PHE A 53 1.82 -0.85 -8.81
CA PHE A 53 2.77 0.11 -9.34
C PHE A 53 3.55 0.76 -8.19
N ARG A 54 4.87 0.81 -8.33
CA ARG A 54 5.76 1.53 -7.43
C ARG A 54 6.42 2.61 -8.26
N GLU A 55 6.16 3.87 -7.91
CA GLU A 55 6.86 4.97 -8.56
C GLU A 55 8.33 4.94 -8.20
N HIS A 56 9.19 5.27 -9.17
CA HIS A 56 10.60 5.50 -8.88
C HIS A 56 10.74 6.88 -8.24
N PRO A 57 11.59 7.03 -7.20
CA PRO A 57 11.88 8.34 -6.64
C PRO A 57 12.38 9.28 -7.75
N VAL A 58 11.75 10.45 -7.84
CA VAL A 58 12.05 11.47 -8.85
C VAL A 58 13.52 11.89 -8.71
N GLY A 59 14.31 11.72 -9.77
CA GLY A 59 15.71 12.17 -9.81
C GLY A 59 16.73 11.13 -10.25
N ILE A 60 16.36 9.85 -10.32
CA ILE A 60 17.17 8.84 -11.03
C ILE A 60 16.57 8.73 -12.43
N HIS A 61 17.06 9.55 -13.36
CA HIS A 61 16.89 9.26 -14.78
C HIS A 61 17.43 7.85 -14.97
N SER A 62 16.57 6.89 -15.26
CA SER A 62 16.97 5.51 -15.51
C SER A 62 18.10 5.55 -16.52
N GLN A 63 19.35 5.32 -16.08
CA GLN A 63 20.41 5.03 -17.03
C GLN A 63 19.99 3.74 -17.70
N ARG A 64 19.45 3.91 -18.90
CA ARG A 64 19.11 2.85 -19.83
C ARG A 64 20.27 1.87 -19.86
N TYR A 65 19.96 0.59 -19.63
CA TYR A 65 20.65 -0.55 -20.23
C TYR A 65 22.17 -0.36 -20.42
N ALA A 66 22.93 -0.30 -19.33
CA ALA A 66 24.38 -0.36 -19.40
C ALA A 66 24.87 -1.75 -18.95
N ARG A 67 25.15 -2.57 -19.97
CA ARG A 67 26.07 -3.73 -20.01
C ARG A 67 25.47 -5.12 -19.79
N SER A 68 25.34 -5.82 -20.91
CA SER A 68 25.84 -7.18 -21.07
C SER A 68 27.27 -7.33 -20.51
N ALA A 69 27.44 -8.23 -19.54
CA ALA A 69 28.66 -8.95 -19.11
C ALA A 69 28.32 -9.62 -17.75
N ALA A 70 28.41 -10.93 -17.52
CA ALA A 70 29.30 -11.96 -18.09
C ALA A 70 28.55 -13.28 -18.33
#